data_AF-A0A2V6FMD8-F1
#
_entry.id   AF-A0A2V6FMD8-F1
#
_cell.length_a   1.000
_cell.length_b   1.000
_cell.length_c   1.000
_cell.angle_alpha   90.00
_cell.angle_beta   90.00
_cell.angle_gamma   90.00
#
_symmetry.space_group_name_H-M   'P 1'
#
loop_
_entity.id
_entity.type
_entity.pdbx_description
1 polymer ?
#
loop_
_entity_poly.entity_id
_entity_poly.type
_entity_poly.pdbx_seq_one_letter_code
_entity_poly.pdbx_strand_id
1 'polypeptide(L)'
;MRTERFSPPAGAIAQRYSESVSFARRLYRHDIAGSIAHALAATGILTTNEFEVIARGLREVESEIAEGRFVRDQSLEDVHINIEAAWSQLHL
;
A
#
# COMPACT_ATOMS: atom_id res chain seq x y z
N MET A 1 2.77 1.15 12.21
CA MET A 1 1.59 1.85 12.79
C MET A 1 1.49 3.21 12.13
N ARG A 2 0.29 3.67 11.71
CA ARG A 2 0.14 5.02 11.08
C ARG A 2 0.79 6.12 11.94
N THR A 3 1.75 6.81 11.35
CA THR A 3 2.59 7.82 12.03
C THR A 3 2.00 9.24 11.93
N GLU A 4 1.06 9.47 11.02
CA GLU A 4 0.47 10.78 10.71
C GLU A 4 -0.27 11.41 11.90
N ARG A 5 -0.74 10.59 12.85
CA ARG A 5 -1.56 11.04 13.99
C ARG A 5 -0.80 11.24 15.29
N PHE A 6 0.36 10.61 15.47
CA PHE A 6 1.05 10.55 16.77
C PHE A 6 2.53 10.90 16.65
N SER A 7 2.99 11.80 17.54
CA SER A 7 4.39 12.15 17.71
C SER A 7 4.73 12.19 19.21
N PRO A 8 5.67 11.37 19.71
CA PRO A 8 6.49 10.41 18.96
C PRO A 8 5.67 9.19 18.47
N PRO A 9 6.22 8.37 17.55
CA PRO A 9 5.60 7.13 17.10
C PRO A 9 5.33 6.15 18.26
N ALA A 10 4.47 5.17 18.01
CA ALA A 10 4.21 4.11 18.98
C ALA A 10 5.51 3.40 19.40
N GLY A 11 5.61 2.97 20.66
CA GLY A 11 6.78 2.24 21.15
C GLY A 11 6.98 0.90 20.43
N ALA A 12 8.21 0.41 20.40
CA ALA A 12 8.60 -0.79 19.64
C ALA A 12 7.77 -2.04 19.97
N ILE A 13 7.34 -2.21 21.23
CA ILE A 13 6.49 -3.34 21.62
C ILE A 13 5.12 -3.25 20.93
N ALA A 14 4.49 -2.07 20.93
CA ALA A 14 3.20 -1.87 20.30
C ALA A 14 3.29 -2.04 18.77
N GLN A 15 4.35 -1.55 18.15
CA GLN A 15 4.57 -1.74 16.70
C GLN A 15 4.70 -3.23 16.35
N ARG A 16 5.54 -3.99 17.07
CA ARG A 16 5.70 -5.44 16.83
C ARG A 16 4.44 -6.24 17.13
N TYR A 17 3.64 -5.80 18.10
CA TYR A 17 2.40 -6.49 18.45
C TYR A 17 1.33 -6.29 17.37
N SER A 18 1.25 -5.09 16.79
CA SER A 18 0.21 -4.73 15.83
C SER A 18 0.59 -4.98 14.37
N GLU A 19 1.86 -5.20 14.05
CA GLU A 19 2.27 -5.45 12.66
C GLU A 19 1.63 -6.72 12.11
N SER A 20 1.19 -6.65 10.85
CA SER A 20 0.70 -7.81 10.11
C SER A 20 1.49 -8.10 8.84
N VAL A 21 2.45 -7.24 8.48
CA VAL A 21 3.24 -7.37 7.26
C VAL A 21 4.05 -8.68 7.20
N SER A 22 4.42 -9.24 8.35
CA SER A 22 5.13 -10.51 8.45
C SER A 22 4.35 -11.70 7.88
N PHE A 23 3.01 -11.67 7.91
CA PHE A 23 2.15 -12.78 7.46
C PHE A 23 1.10 -12.39 6.41
N ALA A 24 0.64 -11.15 6.37
CA ALA A 24 -0.43 -10.67 5.48
C ALA A 24 0.06 -10.40 4.05
N ARG A 25 1.37 -10.42 3.77
CA ARG A 25 1.93 -10.19 2.42
C ARG A 25 1.30 -11.03 1.31
N ARG A 26 0.81 -12.23 1.65
CA ARG A 26 0.13 -13.12 0.71
C ARG A 26 -1.17 -12.53 0.13
N LEU A 27 -1.69 -11.48 0.74
CA LEU A 27 -2.94 -10.81 0.37
C LEU A 27 -2.74 -9.64 -0.61
N TYR A 28 -1.50 -9.33 -1.02
CA TYR A 28 -1.20 -8.16 -1.87
C TYR A 28 -2.06 -8.08 -3.15
N ARG A 29 -2.33 -9.22 -3.80
CA ARG A 29 -3.17 -9.27 -5.00
C ARG A 29 -4.61 -8.84 -4.73
N HIS A 30 -5.13 -9.18 -3.55
CA HIS A 30 -6.48 -8.82 -3.15
C HIS A 30 -6.58 -7.34 -2.80
N ASP A 31 -5.56 -6.80 -2.12
CA ASP A 31 -5.48 -5.38 -1.80
C ASP A 31 -5.41 -4.51 -3.07
N ILE A 32 -4.52 -4.87 -4.00
CA ILE A 32 -4.37 -4.17 -5.29
C ILE A 32 -5.66 -4.24 -6.12
N ALA A 33 -6.27 -5.43 -6.26
CA ALA A 33 -7.51 -5.58 -6.99
C ALA A 33 -8.66 -4.79 -6.36
N GLY A 34 -8.77 -4.81 -5.03
CA GLY A 34 -9.74 -4.03 -4.27
C GLY A 34 -9.54 -2.52 -4.44
N SER A 35 -8.29 -2.06 -4.42
CA SER A 35 -7.92 -0.66 -4.62
C SER A 35 -8.28 -0.16 -6.02
N ILE A 36 -7.97 -0.93 -7.07
CA ILE A 36 -8.36 -0.59 -8.45
C ILE A 36 -9.88 -0.55 -8.59
N ALA A 37 -10.59 -1.54 -8.04
CA ALA A 37 -12.05 -1.58 -8.09
C ALA A 37 -12.68 -0.39 -7.35
N HIS A 38 -12.13 -0.02 -6.20
CA HIS A 38 -12.58 1.14 -5.43
C HIS A 38 -12.35 2.44 -6.20
N ALA A 39 -11.15 2.64 -6.76
CA ALA A 39 -10.83 3.81 -7.57
C ALA A 39 -11.75 3.93 -8.81
N LEU A 40 -12.11 2.80 -9.43
CA LEU A 40 -13.06 2.78 -10.54
C LEU A 40 -14.48 3.19 -10.11
N ALA A 41 -14.90 2.78 -8.91
CA ALA A 41 -16.20 3.11 -8.36
C ALA A 41 -16.28 4.53 -7.77
N ALA A 42 -15.16 5.23 -7.63
CA ALA A 42 -15.05 6.57 -7.05
C ALA A 42 -15.49 7.68 -8.04
N THR A 43 -16.70 7.54 -8.59
CA THR A 43 -17.25 8.48 -9.59
C THR A 43 -17.35 9.89 -9.01
N GLY A 44 -16.78 10.88 -9.71
CA GLY A 44 -16.80 12.28 -9.29
C GLY A 44 -15.71 12.68 -8.30
N ILE A 45 -14.82 11.75 -7.90
CA ILE A 45 -13.63 12.03 -7.08
C ILE A 45 -12.38 12.07 -7.95
N LEU A 46 -12.26 11.12 -8.90
CA LEU A 46 -11.12 11.01 -9.80
C LEU A 46 -11.53 11.33 -11.24
N THR A 47 -10.67 12.04 -11.96
CA THR A 47 -10.71 12.08 -13.42
C THR A 47 -10.29 10.72 -14.00
N THR A 48 -10.66 10.45 -15.25
CA THR A 48 -10.22 9.25 -15.97
C THR A 48 -8.69 9.14 -15.99
N ASN A 49 -7.99 10.26 -16.18
CA ASN A 49 -6.53 10.26 -16.22
C ASN A 49 -5.91 9.91 -14.86
N GLU A 50 -6.42 10.47 -13.76
CA GLU A 50 -5.96 10.12 -12.41
C GLU A 50 -6.20 8.64 -12.10
N PHE A 51 -7.38 8.12 -12.46
CA PHE A 51 -7.67 6.69 -12.32
C PHE A 51 -6.66 5.82 -13.09
N GLU A 52 -6.37 6.13 -14.35
CA GLU A 52 -5.43 5.37 -15.17
C GLU A 52 -4.00 5.40 -14.60
N VAL A 53 -3.57 6.54 -14.06
CA VAL A 53 -2.28 6.68 -13.37
C VAL A 53 -2.24 5.79 -12.13
N ILE A 54 -3.26 5.87 -11.27
CA ILE A 54 -3.35 5.05 -10.06
C ILE A 54 -3.34 3.55 -10.41
N ALA A 55 -4.21 3.13 -11.33
CA ALA A 55 -4.36 1.74 -11.72
C ALA A 55 -3.08 1.17 -12.36
N ARG A 56 -2.36 1.96 -13.16
CA ARG A 56 -1.08 1.56 -13.73
C ARG A 56 -0.01 1.38 -12.64
N GLY A 57 0.16 2.36 -11.76
CA GLY A 57 1.14 2.27 -10.68
C GLY A 57 0.88 1.08 -9.74
N LEU A 58 -0.39 0.80 -9.43
CA LEU A 58 -0.74 -0.37 -8.61
C LEU A 58 -0.38 -1.70 -9.30
N ARG A 59 -0.55 -1.80 -10.63
CA ARG A 59 -0.12 -2.99 -11.40
C ARG A 59 1.40 -3.12 -11.47
N GLU A 60 2.13 -2.00 -11.50
CA GLU A 60 3.60 -2.00 -11.44
C GLU A 60 4.08 -2.55 -10.09
N VAL A 61 3.53 -2.07 -8.98
CA VAL A 61 3.78 -2.61 -7.64
C VAL A 61 3.43 -4.10 -7.58
N GLU A 62 2.31 -4.53 -8.18
CA GLU A 62 1.95 -5.95 -8.26
C GLU A 62 3.04 -6.79 -8.94
N SER A 63 3.59 -6.29 -10.05
CA SER A 63 4.66 -6.94 -10.81
C SER A 63 5.94 -7.03 -9.98
N GLU A 64 6.35 -5.95 -9.32
CA GLU A 64 7.53 -5.96 -8.45
C GLU A 64 7.42 -6.95 -7.30
N ILE A 65 6.23 -7.08 -6.69
CA ILE A 65 5.98 -8.06 -5.65
C ILE A 65 6.05 -9.48 -6.23
N ALA A 66 5.42 -9.72 -7.39
CA ALA A 66 5.41 -11.02 -8.05
C ALA A 66 6.81 -11.48 -8.47
N GLU A 67 7.66 -10.55 -8.87
CA GLU A 67 9.04 -10.80 -9.33
C GLU A 67 10.06 -10.79 -8.17
N GLY A 68 9.59 -10.57 -6.93
CA GLY A 68 10.44 -10.58 -5.73
C GLY A 68 11.37 -9.38 -5.61
N ARG A 69 11.15 -8.31 -6.40
CA ARG A 69 11.93 -7.06 -6.35
C ARG A 69 11.41 -6.08 -5.31
N PHE A 70 10.16 -6.23 -4.87
CA PHE A 70 9.54 -5.34 -3.91
C PHE A 70 10.24 -5.35 -2.54
N VAL A 71 10.84 -4.23 -2.16
CA VAL A 71 11.47 -4.05 -0.85
C VAL A 71 10.42 -3.60 0.16
N ARG A 72 10.08 -4.50 1.09
CA ARG A 72 9.12 -4.22 2.17
C ARG A 72 9.77 -3.40 3.26
N ASP A 73 9.06 -2.38 3.73
CA ASP A 73 9.41 -1.67 4.94
C ASP A 73 8.67 -2.29 6.14
N GLN A 74 9.43 -2.91 7.05
CA GLN A 74 8.89 -3.53 8.27
C GLN A 74 8.47 -2.50 9.33
N SER A 75 8.83 -1.23 9.17
CA SER A 75 8.33 -0.14 10.02
C SER A 75 6.88 0.23 9.67
N LEU A 76 6.43 -0.09 8.46
CA LEU A 76 5.05 0.04 8.03
C LEU A 76 4.21 -1.12 8.58
N GLU A 77 2.99 -0.79 8.99
CA GLU A 77 2.14 -1.68 9.80
C GLU A 77 1.73 -2.98 9.09
N ASP A 78 1.35 -2.85 7.83
CA ASP A 78 0.72 -3.91 7.07
C ASP A 78 1.07 -3.84 5.58
N VAL A 79 0.47 -4.76 4.81
CA VAL A 79 0.66 -4.84 3.36
C VAL A 79 0.04 -3.65 2.63
N HIS A 80 -1.09 -3.13 3.11
CA HIS A 80 -1.81 -2.01 2.49
C HIS A 80 -0.96 -0.74 2.48
N ILE A 81 -0.40 -0.37 3.64
CA ILE A 81 0.44 0.82 3.75
C ILE A 81 1.78 0.63 3.00
N ASN A 82 2.31 -0.59 2.92
CA ASN A 82 3.48 -0.87 2.07
C ASN A 82 3.18 -0.60 0.58
N ILE A 83 2.02 -1.03 0.09
CA ILE A 83 1.60 -0.83 -1.31
C ILE A 83 1.34 0.67 -1.57
N GLU A 84 0.66 1.36 -0.66
CA GLU A 84 0.39 2.81 -0.74
C GLU A 84 1.71 3.62 -0.78
N ALA A 85 2.65 3.29 0.10
CA ALA A 85 3.96 3.95 0.15
C ALA A 85 4.77 3.73 -1.13
N ALA A 86 4.81 2.49 -1.65
CA ALA A 86 5.52 2.17 -2.87
C ALA A 86 4.88 2.86 -4.10
N TRP A 87 3.55 2.85 -4.19
CA TRP A 87 2.84 3.57 -5.24
C TRP A 87 3.19 5.06 -5.25
N SER A 88 3.19 5.69 -4.06
CA SER A 88 3.51 7.11 -3.89
C SER A 88 4.95 7.44 -4.29
N GLN A 89 5.92 6.56 -3.97
CA GLN A 89 7.33 6.75 -4.32
C GLN A 89 7.60 6.63 -5.83
N LEU A 90 6.81 5.86 -6.57
CA LEU A 90 6.93 5.74 -8.03
C LEU A 90 6.36 6.95 -8.78
N HIS A 91 5.54 7.78 -8.10
CA HIS A 91 4.72 8.81 -8.73
C HIS A 91 4.89 10.20 -8.08
N LEU A 92 5.92 10.38 -7.24
CA LEU A 92 6.46 11.65 -6.76
C LEU A 92 7.79 11.94 -7.47
#